data_AF-A0AA38G4I2-F1
#
_entry.id   AF-A0AA38G4I2-F1
#
_cell.length_a   1.000
_cell.length_b   1.000
_cell.length_c   1.000
_cell.angle_alpha   90.00
_cell.angle_beta   90.00
_cell.angle_gamma   90.00
#
_symmetry.space_group_name_H-M   'P 1'
#
loop_
_entity.id
_entity.type
_entity.pdbx_description
1 polymer ?
#
loop_
_entity_poly.entity_id
_entity_poly.type
_entity_poly.pdbx_seq_one_letter_code
_entity_poly.pdbx_strand_id
1 'polypeptide(L)' 'RIDEFHDLRQASMIVAEYESRFLDLLQYVDYMQNEQVWIHRFIRGLNLDLGGAVRIHCPQT' A
#
# COMPACT_ATOMS: atom_id res chain seq x y z
N ARG A 1 -5.57 -12.06 8.83
CA ARG A 1 -4.76 -10.82 8.95
C ARG A 1 -3.77 -10.70 7.79
N ILE A 2 -2.99 -11.74 7.49
CA ILE A 2 -2.14 -11.75 6.28
C ILE A 2 -2.98 -11.70 5.00
N ASP A 3 -4.05 -12.50 4.89
CA ASP A 3 -4.97 -12.44 3.74
C ASP A 3 -5.60 -11.04 3.58
N GLU A 4 -6.05 -10.43 4.68
CA GLU A 4 -6.61 -9.07 4.69
C GLU A 4 -5.61 -8.01 4.21
N PHE A 5 -4.32 -8.16 4.53
CA PHE A 5 -3.26 -7.32 4.00
C PHE A 5 -3.07 -7.50 2.48
N HIS A 6 -3.17 -8.74 1.98
CA HIS A 6 -3.07 -9.02 0.55
C HIS A 6 -4.25 -8.45 -0.26
N ASP A 7 -5.44 -8.47 0.32
CA ASP A 7 -6.65 -7.91 -0.29
C ASP A 7 -6.83 -6.41 -0.07
N LEU A 8 -6.04 -5.77 0.81
CA LEU A 8 -6.16 -4.35 1.10
C LEU A 8 -5.95 -3.48 -0.16
N ARG A 9 -6.96 -2.65 -0.44
CA ARG A 9 -6.99 -1.60 -1.47
C ARG A 9 -7.56 -0.34 -0.85
N GLN A 10 -7.22 0.82 -1.40
CA GLN A 10 -7.78 2.11 -0.99
C GLN A 10 -9.29 2.13 -1.18
N ALA A 11 -9.80 1.65 -2.33
CA ALA A 11 -11.23 1.62 -2.63
C ALA A 11 -11.91 2.98 -2.36
N SER A 12 -12.93 3.00 -1.51
CA SER A 12 -13.65 4.23 -1.13
C SER A 12 -13.02 5.00 0.04
N MET A 13 -11.93 4.51 0.62
CA MET A 13 -11.24 5.19 1.73
C MET A 13 -10.44 6.39 1.23
N ILE A 14 -10.33 7.42 2.07
CA ILE A 14 -9.33 8.46 1.84
C ILE A 14 -7.92 7.88 2.08
N VAL A 15 -6.90 8.51 1.49
CA VAL A 15 -5.52 8.00 1.56
C VAL A 15 -5.05 7.82 3.00
N ALA A 16 -5.41 8.72 3.91
CA ALA A 16 -5.04 8.63 5.32
C ALA A 16 -5.65 7.42 6.05
N GLU A 17 -6.91 7.09 5.76
CA GLU A 17 -7.58 5.90 6.32
C GLU A 17 -6.96 4.61 5.78
N TYR A 18 -6.65 4.60 4.48
CA TYR A 18 -5.98 3.48 3.85
C TYR A 18 -4.56 3.28 4.40
N GLU A 19 -3.79 4.35 4.61
CA GLU A 19 -2.47 4.32 5.24
C GLU A 19 -2.53 3.77 6.66
N SER A 20 -3.45 4.27 7.49
CA SER A 20 -3.60 3.79 8.86
C SER A 20 -3.90 2.28 8.91
N ARG A 21 -4.82 1.80 8.03
CA ARG A 21 -5.09 0.36 7.91
C ARG A 21 -3.91 -0.43 7.38
N PHE A 22 -3.17 0.12 6.43
CA PHE A 22 -1.99 -0.54 5.87
C PHE A 22 -0.93 -0.76 6.95
N LEU A 23 -0.63 0.27 7.75
CA LEU A 23 0.34 0.20 8.84
C LEU A 23 -0.12 -0.74 9.97
N ASP A 24 -1.42 -0.74 10.31
CA ASP A 24 -1.96 -1.70 11.27
C ASP A 24 -1.79 -3.14 10.77
N LEU A 25 -2.04 -3.41 9.49
CA LEU A 25 -1.90 -4.76 8.96
C LEU A 25 -0.43 -5.17 8.74
N LEU A 26 0.45 -4.20 8.47
CA LEU A 26 1.88 -4.43 8.26
C LEU A 26 2.55 -5.07 9.48
N GLN A 27 2.09 -4.76 10.70
CA GLN A 27 2.64 -5.34 11.94
C GLN A 27 2.50 -6.88 12.01
N TYR A 28 1.60 -7.47 11.20
CA TYR A 28 1.37 -8.91 11.14
C TYR A 28 2.09 -9.59 9.96
N VAL A 29 2.92 -8.85 9.22
CA VAL A 29 3.57 -9.27 7.98
C VAL A 29 5.09 -9.22 8.13
N ASP A 30 5.67 -10.28 8.69
CA ASP A 30 7.12 -10.35 9.00
C ASP A 30 8.01 -10.55 7.75
N TYR A 31 7.45 -11.10 6.66
CA TYR A 31 8.21 -11.42 5.44
C TYR A 31 8.52 -10.19 4.57
N MET A 32 7.89 -9.05 4.81
CA MET A 32 8.26 -7.80 4.15
C MET A 32 9.26 -7.05 5.04
N GLN A 33 10.55 -7.29 4.86
CA GLN A 33 11.60 -6.61 5.64
C GLN A 33 12.24 -5.42 4.90
N ASN A 34 11.79 -5.12 3.68
CA ASN A 34 12.33 -4.05 2.87
C ASN A 34 11.29 -2.94 2.71
N GLU A 35 11.66 -1.73 3.13
CA GLU A 35 10.84 -0.53 3.00
C GLU A 35 10.38 -0.29 1.56
N GLN A 36 11.21 -0.58 0.55
CA GLN A 36 10.79 -0.45 -0.84
C GLN A 36 9.66 -1.42 -1.21
N VAL A 37 9.65 -2.62 -0.64
CA VAL A 37 8.56 -3.59 -0.86
C VAL A 37 7.27 -3.08 -0.22
N TRP A 38 7.35 -2.40 0.93
CA TRP A 38 6.20 -1.75 1.57
C TRP A 38 5.62 -0.64 0.69
N ILE A 39 6.49 0.25 0.22
CA ILE A 39 6.12 1.37 -0.67
C ILE A 39 5.47 0.84 -1.95
N HIS A 40 6.06 -0.19 -2.57
CA HIS A 40 5.51 -0.81 -3.77
C HIS A 40 4.13 -1.43 -3.53
N ARG A 41 3.96 -2.15 -2.41
CA ARG A 41 2.68 -2.74 -2.06
C ARG A 41 1.62 -1.67 -1.76
N PHE A 42 2.00 -0.63 -1.04
CA PHE A 42 1.13 0.49 -0.68
C PHE A 42 0.62 1.20 -1.93
N ILE A 43 1.51 1.60 -2.83
CA ILE A 43 1.18 2.27 -4.10
C ILE A 43 0.32 1.37 -4.99
N ARG A 44 0.54 0.05 -5.00
CA ARG A 44 -0.29 -0.88 -5.76
C ARG A 44 -1.73 -0.97 -5.23
N GLY A 45 -1.95 -0.70 -3.95
CA GLY A 45 -3.29 -0.66 -3.37
C GLY A 45 -4.02 0.67 -3.53
N LEU A 46 -3.33 1.76 -3.91
CA LEU A 46 -3.98 3.04 -4.22
C LEU A 46 -4.92 2.94 -5.43
N ASN A 47 -5.89 3.85 -5.49
CA ASN A 47 -6.76 4.00 -6.65
C ASN A 47 -5.96 4.35 -7.90
N LEU A 48 -6.41 3.92 -9.08
CA LEU A 48 -5.66 4.02 -10.34
C LEU A 48 -5.19 5.45 -10.66
N ASP A 49 -6.01 6.46 -10.35
CA ASP A 49 -5.71 7.87 -10.58
C ASP A 49 -4.50 8.34 -9.75
N LEU A 50 -4.52 8.06 -8.45
CA LEU A 50 -3.44 8.39 -7.51
C LEU A 50 -2.20 7.51 -7.72
N GLY A 51 -2.39 6.20 -7.89
CA GLY A 51 -1.31 5.24 -8.11
C GLY A 51 -0.59 5.46 -9.45
N GLY A 52 -1.29 5.97 -10.46
CA GLY A 52 -0.70 6.40 -11.73
C GLY A 52 0.17 7.64 -11.55
N ALA A 53 -0.36 8.68 -10.90
CA ALA A 53 0.39 9.91 -10.62
C ALA A 53 1.66 9.64 -9.79
N VAL A 54 1.56 8.83 -8.73
CA VAL A 54 2.71 8.50 -7.88
C VAL A 54 3.81 7.77 -8.67
N ARG A 55 3.46 6.82 -9.54
CA ARG A 55 4.45 6.10 -10.37
C ARG A 55 5.14 6.98 -11.40
N ILE A 56 4.45 7.99 -11.92
CA ILE A 56 5.02 8.97 -12.85
C ILE A 56 6.06 9.84 -12.15
N HIS A 57 5.78 10.26 -10.91
CA HIS A 57 6.67 11.14 -10.14
C HIS A 57 7.75 10.40 -9.35
N CYS A 58 7.51 9.15 -8.98
CA CYS A 58 8.44 8.30 -8.24
C CYS A 58 8.51 6.92 -8.93
N PRO A 59 9.36 6.77 -9.95
CA PRO A 59 9.49 5.52 -10.67
C PRO A 59 10.03 4.43 -9.75
N GLN A 60 9.29 3.34 -9.67
CA GLN A 60 9.63 2.14 -8.93
C GLN A 60 10.61 1.31 -9.78
N THR A 61 11.90 1.66 -9.76
CA THR A 61 12.99 0.90 -10.40
C THR A 61 13.45 -0.29 -9.57
#